data_AF-A0AA92CJ36-F1
#
_entry.id   AF-A0AA92CJ36-F1
#
_cell.length_a   1.000
_cell.length_b   1.000
_cell.length_c   1.000
_cell.angle_alpha   90.00
_cell.angle_beta   90.00
_cell.angle_gamma   90.00
#
_symmetry.space_group_name_H-M   'P 1'
#
loop_
_entity.id
_entity.type
_entity.pdbx_description
1 polymer ?
#
loop_
_entity_poly.entity_id
_entity_poly.type
_entity_poly.pdbx_seq_one_letter_code
_entity_poly.pdbx_strand_id
1 'polypeptide(L)'
;MAVSLTVKPVAYDTYSVSGKTLPDIAKSIKSKGPKDPNDNKKVTFLTTTELECLTAKGKYVADGKAKIDNKTGWFEVTTKVSTLKLILHTTVRCPKRSVSGLSPRALIEWYRFYACCLAHEGEHLIKAKKECEKIAKELDKLKGTGLAETEAEALKLAQEDLMRVINIHIFDDRNRLNEVHRKFDHSSHHGEKKGALLDTSVG
;
A
#
# COMPACT_ATOMS: atom_id res chain seq x y z
N MET A 1 -6.07 9.19 -18.10
CA MET A 1 -5.17 8.07 -17.75
C MET A 1 -5.97 6.79 -17.88
N ALA A 2 -5.45 5.81 -18.59
CA ALA A 2 -6.13 4.52 -18.80
C ALA A 2 -6.07 3.66 -17.53
N VAL A 3 -5.02 3.85 -16.72
CA VAL A 3 -4.90 3.26 -15.39
C VAL A 3 -5.60 4.15 -14.36
N SER A 4 -6.43 3.55 -13.51
CA SER A 4 -7.16 4.24 -12.44
C SER A 4 -6.85 3.62 -11.09
N LEU A 5 -6.75 4.45 -10.04
CA LEU A 5 -6.54 4.02 -8.67
C LEU A 5 -7.82 4.21 -7.84
N THR A 6 -8.26 3.14 -7.18
CA THR A 6 -9.30 3.19 -6.16
C THR A 6 -8.68 2.93 -4.79
N VAL A 7 -8.99 3.76 -3.79
CA VAL A 7 -8.57 3.53 -2.41
C VAL A 7 -9.75 2.98 -1.64
N LYS A 8 -9.59 1.81 -1.01
CA LYS A 8 -10.63 1.24 -0.15
C LYS A 8 -10.65 1.95 1.20
N PRO A 9 -11.80 1.97 1.90
CA PRO A 9 -11.84 2.39 3.29
C PRO A 9 -10.82 1.61 4.13
N VAL A 10 -10.21 2.29 5.10
CA VAL A 10 -9.23 1.67 6.00
C VAL A 10 -9.93 0.61 6.85
N ALA A 11 -9.40 -0.61 6.83
CA ALA A 11 -9.80 -1.67 7.76
C ALA A 11 -9.04 -1.50 9.08
N TYR A 12 -9.74 -1.62 10.21
CA TYR A 12 -9.13 -1.57 11.52
C TYR A 12 -9.17 -2.94 12.18
N ASP A 13 -8.00 -3.50 12.48
CA ASP A 13 -7.84 -4.72 13.27
C ASP A 13 -7.42 -4.32 14.68
N THR A 14 -8.25 -4.66 15.68
CA THR A 14 -8.01 -4.20 17.05
C THR A 14 -7.50 -5.30 17.97
N TYR A 15 -6.48 -4.99 18.77
CA TYR A 15 -6.01 -5.87 19.84
C TYR A 15 -6.31 -5.28 21.22
N SER A 16 -6.37 -6.13 22.24
CA SER A 16 -6.68 -5.70 23.61
C SER A 16 -5.41 -5.45 24.40
N VAL A 17 -5.36 -4.31 25.09
CA VAL A 17 -4.32 -3.96 26.06
C VAL A 17 -4.85 -4.16 27.49
N SER A 18 -3.97 -4.49 28.41
CA SER A 18 -4.31 -4.75 29.83
C SER A 18 -3.50 -3.85 30.75
N GLY A 19 -4.10 -3.40 31.85
CA GLY A 19 -3.46 -2.51 32.80
C GLY A 19 -4.46 -1.56 33.45
N LYS A 20 -4.13 -1.05 34.64
CA LYS A 20 -4.91 0.03 35.30
C LYS A 20 -4.18 1.38 35.26
N THR A 21 -2.96 1.40 34.74
CA THR A 21 -2.10 2.58 34.62
C THR A 21 -1.53 2.68 33.21
N LEU A 22 -1.09 3.87 32.80
CA LEU A 22 -0.42 4.04 31.50
C LEU A 22 0.89 3.22 31.37
N PRO A 23 1.74 3.09 32.41
CA PRO A 23 2.86 2.15 32.39
C PRO A 23 2.46 0.70 32.11
N ASP A 24 1.38 0.21 32.73
CA ASP A 24 0.89 -1.15 32.50
C ASP A 24 0.41 -1.34 31.06
N ILE A 25 -0.33 -0.36 30.53
CA ILE A 25 -0.79 -0.37 29.14
C ILE A 25 0.41 -0.37 28.20
N ALA A 26 1.44 0.47 28.43
CA ALA A 26 2.66 0.48 27.64
C ALA A 26 3.39 -0.87 27.65
N LYS A 27 3.49 -1.52 28.82
CA LYS A 27 4.04 -2.88 28.94
C LYS A 27 3.20 -3.90 28.17
N SER A 28 1.87 -3.79 28.25
CA SER A 28 0.96 -4.64 27.49
C SER A 28 1.16 -4.46 25.98
N ILE A 29 1.34 -3.23 25.48
CA ILE A 29 1.64 -2.96 24.07
C ILE A 29 2.95 -3.63 23.65
N LYS A 30 4.03 -3.46 24.42
CA LYS A 30 5.32 -4.13 24.14
C LYS A 30 5.20 -5.66 24.06
N SER A 31 4.21 -6.25 24.74
CA SER A 31 3.96 -7.70 24.71
C SER A 31 2.96 -8.16 23.63
N LYS A 32 1.94 -7.38 23.30
CA LYS A 32 0.79 -7.80 22.45
C LYS A 32 0.66 -7.04 21.14
N GLY A 33 1.36 -5.92 20.99
CA GLY A 33 1.29 -5.07 19.81
C GLY A 33 1.77 -5.78 18.55
N PRO A 34 1.35 -5.29 17.37
CA PRO A 34 1.86 -5.76 16.09
C PRO A 34 3.38 -5.63 15.99
N LYS A 35 4.01 -6.57 15.28
CA LYS A 35 5.44 -6.52 14.98
C LYS A 35 5.65 -5.79 13.67
N ASP A 36 6.40 -4.69 13.67
CA ASP A 36 6.77 -3.98 12.45
C ASP A 36 7.72 -4.85 11.61
N PRO A 37 7.39 -5.15 10.34
CA PRO A 37 8.27 -5.93 9.47
C PRO A 37 9.62 -5.25 9.16
N ASN A 38 9.72 -3.93 9.32
CA ASN A 38 10.91 -3.16 8.94
C ASN A 38 12.02 -3.18 10.00
N ASP A 39 11.67 -3.18 11.29
CA ASP A 39 12.65 -3.16 12.38
C ASP A 39 12.47 -4.30 13.41
N ASN A 40 11.49 -5.17 13.17
CA ASN A 40 11.15 -6.33 14.00
C ASN A 40 10.75 -5.99 15.45
N LYS A 41 10.43 -4.74 15.77
CA LYS A 41 9.94 -4.36 17.10
C LYS A 41 8.42 -4.39 17.17
N LYS A 42 7.91 -4.53 18.39
CA LYS A 42 6.47 -4.38 18.65
C LYS A 42 6.14 -2.90 18.77
N VAL A 43 5.19 -2.46 17.94
CA VAL A 43 4.72 -1.08 17.86
C VAL A 43 3.27 -1.00 18.32
N THR A 44 2.82 0.21 18.65
CA THR A 44 1.43 0.40 19.13
C THR A 44 0.44 0.27 17.98
N PHE A 45 0.71 0.97 16.88
CA PHE A 45 -0.08 0.96 15.66
C PHE A 45 0.81 0.47 14.52
N LEU A 46 0.23 -0.25 13.57
CA LEU A 46 0.92 -0.67 12.35
C LEU A 46 -0.03 -0.52 11.17
N THR A 47 0.32 0.36 10.23
CA THR A 47 -0.31 0.39 8.91
C THR A 47 0.37 -0.60 7.97
N THR A 48 -0.45 -1.44 7.33
CA THR A 48 -0.05 -2.28 6.20
C THR A 48 -0.87 -1.91 4.97
N THR A 49 -0.22 -1.84 3.81
CA THR A 49 -0.88 -1.56 2.54
C THR A 49 -0.61 -2.65 1.52
N GLU A 50 -1.60 -2.90 0.67
CA GLU A 50 -1.50 -3.82 -0.45
C GLU A 50 -2.11 -3.18 -1.70
N LEU A 51 -1.35 -3.22 -2.80
CA LEU A 51 -1.84 -2.77 -4.10
C LEU A 51 -2.28 -3.99 -4.91
N GLU A 52 -3.59 -4.12 -5.11
CA GLU A 52 -4.17 -5.10 -6.01
C GLU A 52 -4.27 -4.51 -7.42
N CYS A 53 -3.81 -5.27 -8.42
CA CYS A 53 -3.95 -4.91 -9.83
C CYS A 53 -4.85 -5.91 -10.54
N LEU A 54 -5.97 -5.42 -11.08
CA LEU A 54 -6.97 -6.26 -11.74
C LEU A 54 -6.62 -6.47 -13.22
N THR A 55 -5.45 -7.04 -13.50
CA THR A 55 -4.95 -7.28 -14.87
C THR A 55 -5.92 -8.10 -15.72
N ALA A 56 -6.51 -9.16 -15.15
CA ALA A 56 -7.51 -9.98 -15.84
C ALA A 56 -8.80 -9.23 -16.21
N LYS A 57 -9.08 -8.09 -15.58
CA LYS A 57 -10.23 -7.21 -15.89
C LYS A 57 -9.82 -5.97 -16.69
N GLY A 58 -8.54 -5.88 -17.05
CA GLY A 58 -8.02 -4.80 -17.88
C GLY A 58 -8.52 -4.88 -19.32
N LYS A 59 -8.45 -3.75 -20.01
CA LYS A 59 -8.62 -3.64 -21.46
C LYS A 59 -7.32 -3.18 -22.09
N TYR A 60 -6.88 -3.90 -23.11
CA TYR A 60 -5.62 -3.71 -23.79
C TYR A 60 -5.90 -3.56 -25.28
N VAL A 61 -5.36 -2.51 -25.89
CA VAL A 61 -5.66 -2.15 -27.28
C VAL A 61 -4.37 -1.97 -28.05
N ALA A 62 -4.43 -2.15 -29.37
CA ALA A 62 -3.33 -1.84 -30.26
C ALA A 62 -2.90 -0.37 -30.08
N ASP A 63 -1.59 -0.13 -30.08
CA ASP A 63 -0.99 1.19 -30.05
C ASP A 63 -0.52 1.59 -31.44
N GLY A 64 -1.48 1.86 -32.31
CA GLY A 64 -1.24 2.15 -33.72
C GLY A 64 -1.58 0.95 -34.61
N LYS A 65 -1.12 1.03 -35.87
CA LYS A 65 -1.32 -0.03 -36.87
C LYS A 65 -0.22 -1.09 -36.75
N ALA A 66 -0.56 -2.33 -37.09
CA ALA A 66 0.42 -3.39 -37.24
C ALA A 66 1.48 -3.02 -38.29
N LYS A 67 2.71 -3.47 -38.05
CA LYS A 67 3.84 -3.34 -38.97
C LYS A 67 4.21 -4.72 -39.49
N ILE A 68 4.90 -4.79 -40.63
CA ILE A 68 5.49 -6.04 -41.11
C ILE A 68 6.97 -6.01 -40.73
N ASP A 69 7.42 -7.02 -39.99
CA ASP A 69 8.83 -7.21 -39.69
C ASP A 69 9.59 -7.66 -40.94
N ASN A 70 10.64 -6.92 -41.31
CA ASN A 70 11.37 -7.15 -42.55
C ASN A 70 12.18 -8.45 -42.57
N LYS A 71 12.43 -9.08 -41.42
CA LYS A 71 13.24 -10.31 -41.33
C LYS A 71 12.38 -11.55 -41.50
N THR A 72 11.21 -11.55 -40.88
CA THR A 72 10.30 -12.71 -40.83
C THR A 72 9.15 -12.60 -41.81
N GLY A 73 8.80 -11.39 -42.25
CA GLY A 73 7.57 -11.11 -42.99
C GLY A 73 6.31 -11.17 -42.12
N TRP A 74 6.46 -11.31 -40.79
CA TRP A 74 5.36 -11.44 -39.84
C TRP A 74 4.82 -10.08 -39.40
N PHE A 75 3.61 -10.07 -38.88
CA PHE A 75 2.99 -8.88 -38.28
C PHE A 75 3.58 -8.62 -36.89
N GLU A 76 4.06 -7.40 -36.68
CA GLU A 76 4.46 -6.86 -35.39
C GLU A 76 3.38 -5.90 -34.87
N VAL A 77 2.87 -6.16 -33.68
CA VAL A 77 1.86 -5.32 -33.01
C VAL A 77 2.39 -4.86 -31.66
N THR A 78 2.20 -3.58 -31.37
CA THR A 78 2.40 -3.04 -30.02
C THR A 78 1.04 -2.81 -29.37
N THR A 79 0.90 -3.10 -28.07
CA THR A 79 -0.32 -2.83 -27.30
C THR A 79 -0.05 -1.90 -26.13
N LYS A 80 -1.12 -1.24 -25.69
CA LYS A 80 -1.14 -0.38 -24.51
C LYS A 80 -2.36 -0.65 -23.66
N VAL A 81 -2.30 -0.20 -22.42
CA VAL A 81 -3.46 -0.18 -21.53
C VAL A 81 -4.48 0.84 -22.04
N SER A 82 -5.73 0.42 -22.21
CA SER A 82 -6.88 1.29 -22.45
C SER A 82 -7.72 1.47 -21.18
N THR A 83 -7.80 0.43 -20.35
CA THR A 83 -8.43 0.52 -19.03
C THR A 83 -7.74 -0.46 -18.10
N LEU A 84 -7.30 -0.01 -16.92
CA LEU A 84 -6.81 -0.87 -15.86
C LEU A 84 -7.18 -0.28 -14.51
N LYS A 85 -7.55 -1.14 -13.56
CA LYS A 85 -7.94 -0.72 -12.22
C LYS A 85 -6.96 -1.26 -11.19
N LEU A 86 -6.40 -0.34 -10.43
CA LEU A 86 -5.63 -0.59 -9.23
C LEU A 86 -6.50 -0.35 -8.00
N ILE A 87 -6.35 -1.18 -6.97
CA ILE A 87 -7.06 -1.05 -5.71
C ILE A 87 -6.05 -1.06 -4.57
N LEU A 88 -5.98 0.05 -3.84
CA LEU A 88 -5.17 0.14 -2.62
C LEU A 88 -6.03 -0.32 -1.43
N HIS A 89 -5.60 -1.42 -0.82
CA HIS A 89 -6.10 -1.92 0.46
C HIS A 89 -5.21 -1.40 1.58
N THR A 90 -5.83 -1.03 2.70
CA THR A 90 -5.10 -0.51 3.86
C THR A 90 -5.71 -1.06 5.13
N THR A 91 -4.86 -1.65 5.97
CA THR A 91 -5.23 -2.17 7.28
C THR A 91 -4.38 -1.48 8.32
N VAL A 92 -5.02 -0.98 9.37
CA VAL A 92 -4.37 -0.44 10.56
C VAL A 92 -4.62 -1.38 11.71
N ARG A 93 -3.56 -2.00 12.21
CA ARG A 93 -3.63 -2.80 13.44
C ARG A 93 -3.34 -1.92 14.65
N CYS A 94 -4.29 -1.81 15.57
CA CYS A 94 -4.22 -0.85 16.68
C CYS A 94 -4.82 -1.40 17.98
N PRO A 95 -4.52 -0.83 19.16
CA PRO A 95 -5.19 -1.23 20.38
C PRO A 95 -6.67 -0.82 20.32
N LYS A 96 -7.53 -1.47 21.10
CA LYS A 96 -8.89 -0.97 21.32
C LYS A 96 -8.82 0.43 21.94
N ARG A 97 -9.60 1.37 21.39
CA ARG A 97 -9.68 2.75 21.89
C ARG A 97 -10.14 2.83 23.33
N SER A 98 -11.10 1.98 23.72
CA SER A 98 -11.59 1.93 25.09
C SER A 98 -10.65 1.10 25.97
N VAL A 99 -10.20 1.71 27.06
CA VAL A 99 -9.41 1.10 28.13
C VAL A 99 -10.11 1.37 29.46
N SER A 100 -9.98 0.43 30.41
CA SER A 100 -10.66 0.51 31.70
C SER A 100 -9.67 0.70 32.84
N GLY A 101 -10.13 1.29 33.94
CA GLY A 101 -9.34 1.41 35.17
C GLY A 101 -8.33 2.57 35.21
N LEU A 102 -8.22 3.38 34.15
CA LEU A 102 -7.43 4.62 34.16
C LEU A 102 -8.11 5.71 35.00
N SER A 103 -7.30 6.54 35.65
CA SER A 103 -7.78 7.81 36.22
C SER A 103 -8.28 8.74 35.10
N PRO A 104 -9.10 9.76 35.43
CA PRO A 104 -9.53 10.75 34.43
C PRO A 104 -8.37 11.41 33.68
N ARG A 105 -7.28 11.73 34.38
CA ARG A 105 -6.10 12.38 33.79
C ARG A 105 -5.34 11.43 32.85
N ALA A 106 -5.14 10.18 33.28
CA ALA A 106 -4.53 9.15 32.44
C ALA A 106 -5.40 8.82 31.21
N LEU A 107 -6.73 8.86 31.34
CA LEU A 107 -7.65 8.62 30.22
C LEU A 107 -7.59 9.75 29.18
N ILE A 108 -7.45 11.01 29.60
CA ILE A 108 -7.24 12.15 28.69
C ILE A 108 -5.94 11.95 27.89
N GLU A 109 -4.86 11.60 28.57
CA GLU A 109 -3.58 11.33 27.93
C GLU A 109 -3.65 10.15 26.95
N TRP A 110 -4.34 9.07 27.32
CA TRP A 110 -4.58 7.94 26.42
C TRP A 110 -5.30 8.37 25.14
N TYR A 111 -6.36 9.19 25.24
CA TYR A 111 -7.07 9.66 24.05
C TYR A 111 -6.24 10.61 23.18
N ARG A 112 -5.44 11.49 23.80
CA ARG A 112 -4.50 12.36 23.09
C ARG A 112 -3.50 11.51 22.30
N PHE A 113 -2.83 10.57 22.97
CA PHE A 113 -1.90 9.64 22.35
C PHE A 113 -2.55 8.84 21.21
N TYR A 114 -3.72 8.24 21.44
CA TYR A 114 -4.44 7.45 20.43
C TYR A 114 -4.80 8.28 19.19
N ALA A 115 -5.24 9.52 19.38
CA ALA A 115 -5.55 10.44 18.27
C ALA A 115 -4.29 10.80 17.47
N CYS A 116 -3.16 11.08 18.14
CA CYS A 116 -1.88 11.31 17.48
C CYS A 116 -1.41 10.09 16.68
N CYS A 117 -1.54 8.87 17.21
CA CYS A 117 -1.24 7.65 16.47
C CYS A 117 -2.12 7.52 15.23
N LEU A 118 -3.44 7.70 15.34
CA LEU A 118 -4.32 7.64 14.16
C LEU A 118 -3.96 8.68 13.09
N ALA A 119 -3.58 9.89 13.49
CA ALA A 119 -3.13 10.91 12.55
C ALA A 119 -1.83 10.49 11.84
N HIS A 120 -0.88 9.89 12.58
CA HIS A 120 0.35 9.31 12.01
C HIS A 120 0.05 8.19 10.99
N GLU A 121 -0.82 7.23 11.34
CA GLU A 121 -1.26 6.18 10.42
C GLU A 121 -1.99 6.74 9.18
N GLY A 122 -2.74 7.83 9.33
CA GLY A 122 -3.33 8.57 8.20
C GLY A 122 -2.29 9.09 7.21
N GLU A 123 -1.11 9.51 7.69
CA GLU A 123 0.00 9.93 6.84
C GLU A 123 0.64 8.76 6.08
N HIS A 124 0.68 7.55 6.65
CA HIS A 124 1.09 6.34 5.92
C HIS A 124 0.19 6.10 4.71
N LEU A 125 -1.13 6.19 4.88
CA LEU A 125 -2.09 6.05 3.78
C LEU A 125 -1.89 7.11 2.70
N ILE A 126 -1.73 8.38 3.08
CA ILE A 126 -1.51 9.47 2.12
C ILE A 126 -0.24 9.22 1.29
N LYS A 127 0.83 8.76 1.92
CA LYS A 127 2.10 8.48 1.24
C LYS A 127 2.01 7.25 0.35
N ALA A 128 1.37 6.17 0.81
CA ALA A 128 1.13 4.98 0.00
C ALA A 128 0.27 5.29 -1.22
N LYS A 129 -0.80 6.08 -1.05
CA LYS A 129 -1.63 6.56 -2.16
C LYS A 129 -0.80 7.31 -3.21
N LYS A 130 0.04 8.25 -2.79
CA LYS A 130 0.92 8.99 -3.70
C LYS A 130 1.89 8.08 -4.46
N GLU A 131 2.39 7.04 -3.82
CA GLU A 131 3.25 6.06 -4.49
C GLU A 131 2.45 5.21 -5.50
N CYS A 132 1.25 4.77 -5.13
CA CYS A 132 0.35 4.06 -6.05
C CYS A 132 -0.07 4.93 -7.25
N GLU A 133 -0.22 6.24 -7.08
CA GLU A 133 -0.46 7.18 -8.19
C GLU A 133 0.75 7.29 -9.14
N LYS A 134 1.98 7.10 -8.65
CA LYS A 134 3.17 7.00 -9.52
C LYS A 134 3.20 5.67 -10.26
N ILE A 135 2.95 4.57 -9.56
CA ILE A 135 2.82 3.23 -10.17
C ILE A 135 1.77 3.27 -11.28
N ALA A 136 0.60 3.85 -11.05
CA ALA A 136 -0.43 3.99 -12.07
C ALA A 136 0.07 4.70 -13.34
N LYS A 137 0.86 5.77 -13.19
CA LYS A 137 1.47 6.51 -14.31
C LYS A 137 2.57 5.72 -15.02
N GLU A 138 3.31 4.89 -14.31
CA GLU A 138 4.32 3.99 -14.88
C GLU A 138 3.62 2.91 -15.72
N LEU A 139 2.59 2.27 -15.17
CA LEU A 139 1.79 1.25 -15.87
C LEU A 139 1.09 1.80 -17.12
N ASP A 140 0.64 3.06 -17.11
CA ASP A 140 0.00 3.73 -18.26
C ASP A 140 0.97 3.87 -19.46
N LYS A 141 2.28 3.86 -19.20
CA LYS A 141 3.33 3.98 -20.22
C LYS A 141 3.82 2.64 -20.74
N LEU A 142 3.55 1.55 -20.03
CA LEU A 142 3.98 0.22 -20.43
C LEU A 142 3.36 -0.19 -21.77
N LYS A 143 4.14 -0.96 -22.52
CA LYS A 143 3.76 -1.54 -23.81
C LYS A 143 4.10 -3.02 -23.78
N GLY A 144 3.31 -3.80 -24.50
CA GLY A 144 3.67 -5.17 -24.87
C GLY A 144 3.79 -5.27 -26.37
N THR A 145 4.62 -6.19 -26.83
CA THR A 145 4.88 -6.42 -28.26
C THR A 145 4.65 -7.88 -28.61
N GLY A 146 4.11 -8.13 -29.79
CA GLY A 146 3.87 -9.47 -30.30
C GLY A 146 4.21 -9.54 -31.78
N LEU A 147 4.78 -10.67 -32.20
CA LEU A 147 5.18 -10.94 -33.57
C LEU A 147 4.60 -12.29 -34.00
N ALA A 148 3.81 -12.31 -35.07
CA ALA A 148 3.20 -13.54 -35.59
C ALA A 148 2.79 -13.43 -37.07
N GLU A 149 2.52 -14.57 -37.71
CA GLU A 149 2.11 -14.64 -39.13
C GLU A 149 0.82 -13.88 -39.43
N THR A 150 -0.05 -13.65 -38.44
CA THR A 150 -1.29 -12.90 -38.59
C THR A 150 -1.37 -11.74 -37.60
N GLU A 151 -2.01 -10.63 -38.02
CA GLU A 151 -2.20 -9.45 -37.16
C GLU A 151 -2.98 -9.79 -35.88
N ALA A 152 -3.98 -10.68 -35.95
CA ALA A 152 -4.78 -11.08 -34.80
C ALA A 152 -3.95 -11.86 -33.76
N GLU A 153 -3.08 -12.75 -34.20
CA GLU A 153 -2.20 -13.50 -33.32
C GLU A 153 -1.11 -12.60 -32.72
N ALA A 154 -0.51 -11.71 -33.53
CA ALA A 154 0.45 -10.73 -33.05
C ALA A 154 -0.14 -9.81 -31.98
N LEU A 155 -1.40 -9.38 -32.18
CA LEU A 155 -2.13 -8.60 -31.19
C LEU A 155 -2.34 -9.38 -29.88
N LYS A 156 -2.75 -10.66 -29.96
CA LYS A 156 -2.93 -11.51 -28.79
C LYS A 156 -1.62 -11.66 -28.00
N LEU A 157 -0.52 -11.98 -28.68
CA LEU A 157 0.80 -12.09 -28.06
C LEU A 157 1.26 -10.77 -27.43
N ALA A 158 1.00 -9.63 -28.09
CA ALA A 158 1.30 -8.33 -27.53
C ALA A 158 0.52 -8.04 -26.25
N GLN A 159 -0.76 -8.44 -26.17
CA GLN A 159 -1.58 -8.30 -24.96
C GLN A 159 -1.06 -9.17 -23.82
N GLU A 160 -0.73 -10.43 -24.10
CA GLU A 160 -0.16 -11.36 -23.12
C GLU A 160 1.19 -10.86 -22.59
N ASP A 161 2.04 -10.34 -23.48
CA ASP A 161 3.31 -9.73 -23.12
C ASP A 161 3.11 -8.50 -22.22
N LEU A 162 2.18 -7.60 -22.57
CA LEU A 162 1.87 -6.43 -21.73
C LEU A 162 1.37 -6.85 -20.33
N MET A 163 0.49 -7.85 -20.25
CA MET A 163 0.02 -8.37 -18.96
C MET A 163 1.18 -8.94 -18.13
N ARG A 164 2.10 -9.67 -18.76
CA ARG A 164 3.31 -10.20 -18.12
C ARG A 164 4.20 -9.08 -17.60
N VAL A 165 4.47 -8.06 -18.42
CA VAL A 165 5.29 -6.89 -18.03
C VAL A 165 4.65 -6.14 -16.86
N ILE A 166 3.33 -5.92 -16.87
CA ILE A 166 2.60 -5.31 -15.75
C ILE A 166 2.76 -6.15 -14.48
N ASN A 167 2.59 -7.48 -14.56
CA ASN A 167 2.71 -8.34 -13.39
C ASN A 167 4.13 -8.28 -12.79
N ILE A 168 5.17 -8.31 -13.63
CA ILE A 168 6.57 -8.18 -13.18
C ILE A 168 6.77 -6.84 -12.47
N HIS A 169 6.32 -5.73 -13.08
CA HIS A 169 6.42 -4.39 -12.52
C HIS A 169 5.80 -4.32 -11.11
N ILE A 170 4.66 -4.98 -10.91
CA ILE A 170 3.90 -4.93 -9.65
C ILE A 170 4.48 -5.88 -8.59
N PHE A 171 5.11 -6.98 -8.97
CA PHE A 171 5.82 -7.85 -8.01
C PHE A 171 6.98 -7.11 -7.32
N ASP A 172 7.64 -6.18 -8.03
CA ASP A 172 8.65 -5.30 -7.43
C ASP A 172 8.04 -4.21 -6.51
N ASP A 173 6.77 -3.85 -6.74
CA ASP A 173 6.11 -2.75 -6.02
C ASP A 173 5.78 -3.04 -4.54
N ARG A 174 5.62 -4.31 -4.14
CA ARG A 174 5.44 -4.66 -2.71
C ARG A 174 6.62 -4.17 -1.85
N ASN A 175 7.82 -4.12 -2.42
CA ASN A 175 8.98 -3.54 -1.75
C ASN A 175 8.89 -2.01 -1.66
N ARG A 176 8.29 -1.33 -2.65
CA ARG A 176 8.18 0.14 -2.67
C ARG A 176 7.25 0.67 -1.60
N LEU A 177 6.08 0.05 -1.41
CA LEU A 177 5.13 0.50 -0.37
C LEU A 177 5.71 0.31 1.03
N ASN A 178 6.34 -0.82 1.30
CA ASN A 178 7.05 -1.06 2.55
C ASN A 178 8.19 -0.04 2.75
N GLU A 179 8.95 0.26 1.69
CA GLU A 179 10.02 1.26 1.76
C GLU A 179 9.50 2.67 2.07
N VAL A 180 8.33 3.05 1.52
CA VAL A 180 7.66 4.32 1.83
C VAL A 180 7.28 4.37 3.31
N HIS A 181 6.71 3.30 3.85
CA HIS A 181 6.37 3.21 5.28
C HIS A 181 7.64 3.30 6.14
N ARG A 182 8.67 2.49 5.84
CA ARG A 182 9.96 2.48 6.55
C ARG A 182 10.61 3.86 6.61
N LYS A 183 10.71 4.56 5.49
CA LYS A 183 11.29 5.92 5.44
C LYS A 183 10.48 6.90 6.28
N PHE A 184 9.16 6.78 6.22
CA PHE A 184 8.30 7.69 6.97
C PHE A 184 8.37 7.43 8.48
N ASP A 185 8.30 6.19 8.93
CA ASP A 185 8.46 5.83 10.33
C ASP A 185 9.84 6.24 10.87
N HIS A 186 10.90 6.01 10.11
CA HIS A 186 12.24 6.44 10.49
C HIS A 186 12.33 7.97 10.68
N SER A 187 11.82 8.74 9.72
CA SER A 187 11.89 10.21 9.78
C SER A 187 11.01 10.84 10.87
N SER A 188 9.82 10.27 11.10
CA SER A 188 8.85 10.73 12.09
C SER A 188 9.06 10.16 13.49
N HIS A 189 9.90 9.11 13.60
CA HIS A 189 10.07 8.28 14.79
C HIS A 189 8.74 7.66 15.21
N HIS A 190 8.06 6.96 14.29
CA HIS A 190 6.71 6.42 14.49
C HIS A 190 5.71 7.47 15.02
N GLY A 191 5.84 8.71 14.55
CA GLY A 191 4.99 9.82 14.96
C GLY A 191 5.29 10.42 16.34
N GLU A 192 6.31 9.96 17.07
CA GLU A 192 6.69 10.48 18.39
C GLU A 192 6.88 12.01 18.36
N LYS A 193 7.50 12.53 17.30
CA LYS A 193 7.71 13.98 17.08
C LYS A 193 6.41 14.79 16.97
N LYS A 194 5.28 14.12 16.71
CA LYS A 194 3.93 14.70 16.60
C LYS A 194 3.01 14.28 17.76
N GLY A 195 3.59 13.76 18.85
CA GLY A 195 2.86 13.37 20.04
C GLY A 195 2.33 11.94 20.03
N ALA A 196 2.70 11.08 19.07
CA ALA A 196 2.41 9.64 19.14
C ALA A 196 3.35 8.91 20.12
N LEU A 197 3.68 9.55 21.23
CA LEU A 197 4.40 9.01 22.38
C LEU A 197 3.46 9.05 23.58
N LEU A 198 3.27 7.91 24.24
CA LEU A 198 2.41 7.80 25.41
C LEU A 198 3.18 8.29 26.64
N ASP A 199 2.67 9.32 27.32
CA ASP A 199 3.27 9.79 28.58
C ASP A 199 2.87 8.86 29.72
N THR A 200 3.77 7.94 30.08
CA THR A 200 3.55 6.97 31.15
C THR A 200 3.70 7.56 32.56
N SER A 201 4.09 8.83 32.70
CA SER A 201 4.19 9.50 34.01
C SER A 201 2.86 10.02 34.54
N VAL A 202 1.83 10.07 33.70
CA VAL A 202 0.50 10.56 34.06
C VAL A 202 -0.28 9.50 34.85
N GLY A 203 -0.54 9.80 36.12
CA GLY A 203 -1.38 9.01 37.04
C GLY A 203 -2.77 9.58 37.24
#